data_AF-T0ZDT3-F1
#
_entry.id   AF-T0ZDT3-F1
#
_cell.length_a   1.000
_cell.length_b   1.000
_cell.length_c   1.000
_cell.angle_alpha   90.00
_cell.angle_beta   90.00
_cell.angle_gamma   90.00
#
_symmetry.space_group_name_H-M   'P 1'
#
loop_
_entity.id
_entity.type
_entity.pdbx_description
1 polymer ?
#
loop_
_entity_poly.entity_id
_entity_poly.type
_entity_poly.pdbx_seq_one_letter_code
_entity_poly.pdbx_strand_id
1 'polypeptide(L)'
;LGIGHYVIDAEARFRRAVIEDFAASYAVGETPVPCVRCNQSVKFGDLLTLARDLGAEALATGHYVRRIAGAAGVELHRAADPERDQSWFLFATTTEQLAFCRFPLGGMASKALVRAEAARLGLPVAAKADSQDICFVPDGRYADLVARLRPDADAPGEIVTRDGVVLGRHRGGRALYGRPGQAPRRGGASRAASGRVVV
;
A
#
# COMPACT_ATOMS: atom_id res chain seq x y z
N LEU A 1 3.40 24.64 14.92
CA LEU A 1 4.77 24.08 14.78
C LEU A 1 5.77 25.09 14.23
N GLY A 2 5.37 26.08 13.43
CA GLY A 2 6.32 27.11 12.94
C GLY A 2 7.34 26.59 11.93
N ILE A 3 7.04 25.47 11.27
CA ILE A 3 7.89 24.84 10.26
C ILE A 3 7.33 25.22 8.88
N GLY A 4 8.20 25.55 7.92
CA GLY A 4 7.81 25.81 6.54
C GLY A 4 7.02 24.64 5.95
N HIS A 5 5.89 24.95 5.32
CA HIS A 5 5.01 23.96 4.71
C HIS A 5 4.96 24.18 3.20
N TYR A 6 5.40 23.17 2.45
CA TYR A 6 5.47 23.20 0.99
C TYR A 6 4.53 22.14 0.43
N VAL A 7 3.84 22.49 -0.65
CA VAL A 7 2.96 21.59 -1.39
C VAL A 7 3.63 21.29 -2.73
N ILE A 8 3.79 20.01 -3.02
CA ILE A 8 4.37 19.55 -4.29
C ILE A 8 3.30 18.77 -5.03
N ASP A 9 3.04 19.16 -6.27
CA ASP A 9 2.19 18.40 -7.16
C ASP A 9 2.98 17.22 -7.75
N ALA A 10 2.59 16.02 -7.36
CA ALA A 10 3.10 14.77 -7.89
C ALA A 10 2.01 13.92 -8.55
N GLU A 11 0.84 14.51 -8.87
CA GLU A 11 -0.35 13.78 -9.33
C GLU A 11 -0.06 12.97 -10.60
N ALA A 12 0.49 13.63 -11.63
CA ALA A 12 0.76 12.98 -12.91
C ALA A 12 1.73 11.79 -12.76
N ARG A 13 2.72 11.92 -11.87
CA ARG A 13 3.70 10.86 -11.61
C ARG A 13 3.12 9.74 -10.76
N PHE A 14 2.36 10.08 -9.72
CA PHE A 14 1.64 9.11 -8.89
C PHE A 14 0.66 8.29 -9.71
N ARG A 15 -0.08 8.93 -10.62
CA ARG A 15 -0.99 8.26 -11.55
C ARG A 15 -0.25 7.21 -12.38
N ARG A 16 0.82 7.60 -13.06
CA ARG A 16 1.60 6.68 -13.92
C ARG A 16 2.28 5.56 -13.14
N ALA A 17 2.97 5.90 -12.05
CA ALA A 17 3.83 4.95 -11.33
C ALA A 17 3.08 4.03 -10.36
N VAL A 18 1.87 4.42 -9.92
CA VAL A 18 1.13 3.68 -8.89
C VAL A 18 -0.26 3.26 -9.37
N ILE A 19 -1.07 4.18 -9.89
CA ILE A 19 -2.47 3.89 -10.24
C ILE A 19 -2.56 3.04 -11.51
N GLU A 20 -1.80 3.40 -12.54
CA GLU A 20 -1.80 2.67 -13.82
C GLU A 20 -1.16 1.29 -13.68
N ASP A 21 -0.04 1.16 -12.95
CA ASP A 21 0.58 -0.13 -12.59
C ASP A 21 -0.41 -1.02 -11.81
N PHE A 22 -1.09 -0.45 -10.81
CA PHE A 22 -2.11 -1.16 -10.05
C PHE A 22 -3.24 -1.71 -10.93
N ALA A 23 -3.78 -0.88 -11.84
CA ALA A 23 -4.84 -1.33 -12.74
C ALA A 23 -4.32 -2.37 -13.74
N ALA A 24 -3.09 -2.22 -14.23
CA ALA A 24 -2.48 -3.13 -15.17
C ALA A 24 -2.19 -4.51 -14.58
N SER A 25 -1.67 -4.59 -13.35
CA SER A 25 -1.49 -5.84 -12.62
C SER A 25 -2.81 -6.58 -12.42
N TYR A 26 -3.87 -5.87 -12.00
CA TYR A 26 -5.18 -6.50 -11.88
C TYR A 26 -5.73 -7.01 -13.22
N ALA A 27 -5.47 -6.30 -14.30
CA ALA A 27 -5.91 -6.70 -15.64
C ALA A 27 -5.29 -8.03 -16.12
N VAL A 28 -4.15 -8.42 -15.57
CA VAL A 28 -3.49 -9.72 -15.86
C VAL A 28 -3.68 -10.76 -14.75
N GLY A 29 -4.60 -10.51 -13.81
CA GLY A 29 -4.95 -11.46 -12.75
C GLY A 29 -4.05 -11.43 -11.52
N GLU A 30 -3.17 -10.43 -11.38
CA GLU A 30 -2.35 -10.26 -10.19
C GLU A 30 -3.11 -9.55 -9.06
N THR A 31 -2.59 -9.65 -7.84
CA THR A 31 -3.06 -8.85 -6.69
C THR A 31 -1.95 -7.90 -6.24
N PRO A 32 -1.88 -6.68 -6.80
CA PRO A 32 -0.81 -5.72 -6.51
C PRO A 32 -0.94 -5.09 -5.12
N VAL A 33 0.21 -4.69 -4.55
CA VAL A 33 0.27 -3.88 -3.33
C VAL A 33 0.77 -2.47 -3.64
N PRO A 34 -0.11 -1.50 -3.91
CA PRO A 34 0.29 -0.19 -4.43
C PRO A 34 1.13 0.63 -3.45
N CYS A 35 1.04 0.36 -2.14
CA CYS A 35 1.85 1.02 -1.13
C CYS A 35 3.36 0.74 -1.32
N VAL A 36 3.72 -0.48 -1.72
CA VAL A 36 5.12 -0.84 -2.02
C VAL A 36 5.62 -0.03 -3.22
N ARG A 37 4.83 0.02 -4.30
CA ARG A 37 5.15 0.80 -5.51
C ARG A 37 5.29 2.29 -5.22
N CYS A 38 4.39 2.85 -4.42
CA CYS A 38 4.43 4.23 -3.97
C CYS A 38 5.70 4.54 -3.16
N ASN A 39 6.12 3.63 -2.27
CA ASN A 39 7.38 3.76 -1.54
C ASN A 39 8.59 3.74 -2.50
N GLN A 40 8.65 2.76 -3.41
CA GLN A 40 9.74 2.60 -4.38
C GLN A 40 9.90 3.79 -5.33
N SER A 41 8.79 4.41 -5.76
CA SER A 41 8.78 5.45 -6.78
C SER A 41 8.65 6.85 -6.19
N VAL A 42 7.46 7.21 -5.71
CA VAL A 42 7.11 8.58 -5.35
C VAL A 42 7.75 9.01 -4.03
N LYS A 43 7.65 8.19 -2.97
CA LYS A 43 8.14 8.59 -1.64
C LYS A 43 9.66 8.55 -1.51
N PHE A 44 10.32 7.45 -1.86
CA PHE A 44 11.78 7.33 -1.68
C PHE A 44 12.59 7.64 -2.94
N GLY A 45 11.95 7.86 -4.09
CA GLY A 45 12.57 8.47 -5.25
C GLY A 45 12.45 9.99 -5.23
N ASP A 46 11.23 10.49 -5.42
CA ASP A 46 11.01 11.92 -5.69
C ASP A 46 11.15 12.80 -4.45
N LEU A 47 10.49 12.42 -3.36
CA LEU A 47 10.55 13.22 -2.13
C LEU A 47 11.97 13.28 -1.57
N LEU A 48 12.74 12.21 -1.77
CA LEU A 48 14.13 12.12 -1.35
C LEU A 48 15.04 13.00 -2.23
N THR A 49 14.82 13.00 -3.54
CA THR A 49 15.52 13.90 -4.48
C THR A 49 15.21 15.35 -4.15
N LEU A 50 13.93 15.69 -4.00
CA LEU A 50 13.51 17.03 -3.63
C LEU A 50 14.10 17.49 -2.29
N ALA A 51 14.10 16.62 -1.27
CA ALA A 51 14.70 16.95 0.01
C ALA A 51 16.19 17.30 -0.13
N ARG A 52 16.93 16.57 -0.99
CA ARG A 52 18.33 16.89 -1.29
C ARG A 52 18.48 18.20 -2.06
N ASP A 53 17.64 18.45 -3.05
CA ASP A 53 17.66 19.69 -3.85
C ASP A 53 17.36 20.94 -3.00
N LEU A 54 16.53 20.78 -1.96
CA LEU A 54 16.26 21.81 -0.96
C LEU A 54 17.38 21.96 0.09
N GLY A 55 18.45 21.17 0.00
CA GLY A 55 19.58 21.19 0.92
C GLY A 55 19.28 20.55 2.29
N ALA A 56 18.28 19.67 2.39
CA ALA A 56 17.99 18.98 3.64
C ALA A 56 19.05 17.92 3.96
N GLU A 57 19.37 17.77 5.24
CA GLU A 57 20.32 16.75 5.74
C GLU A 57 19.68 15.36 5.88
N ALA A 58 18.35 15.30 5.95
CA ALA A 58 17.60 14.07 6.09
C ALA A 58 16.13 14.22 5.68
N LEU A 59 15.51 13.10 5.31
CA LEU A 59 14.07 12.97 5.09
C LEU A 59 13.40 12.22 6.25
N ALA A 60 12.61 12.91 7.06
CA ALA A 60 11.80 12.28 8.11
C ALA A 60 10.43 11.85 7.59
N THR A 61 10.01 10.62 7.90
CA THR A 61 8.66 10.13 7.56
C THR A 61 7.96 9.53 8.78
N GLY A 62 6.63 9.51 8.75
CA GLY A 62 5.80 8.89 9.80
C GLY A 62 5.70 7.38 9.72
N HIS A 63 6.65 6.69 9.07
CA HIS A 63 6.64 5.23 9.01
C HIS A 63 7.03 4.63 10.36
N TYR A 64 6.31 3.59 10.75
CA TYR A 64 6.64 2.75 11.90
C TYR A 64 7.65 1.69 11.46
N VAL A 65 8.90 2.10 11.40
CA VAL A 65 10.08 1.26 11.11
C VAL A 65 11.28 1.81 11.87
N ARG A 66 12.27 0.98 12.18
CA ARG A 66 13.51 1.43 12.83
C ARG A 66 14.65 1.44 11.82
N ARG A 67 15.50 2.47 11.91
CA ARG A 67 16.77 2.55 11.20
C ARG A 67 17.89 2.44 12.22
N ILE A 68 18.70 1.40 12.12
CA ILE A 68 19.81 1.13 13.05
C ILE A 68 21.13 1.27 12.28
N ALA A 69 22.17 1.81 12.93
CA ALA A 69 23.51 1.73 12.39
C ALA A 69 24.09 0.34 12.69
N GLY A 70 24.31 -0.45 11.65
CA GLY A 70 24.95 -1.76 11.71
C GLY A 70 26.42 -1.70 11.31
N ALA A 71 27.10 -2.85 11.36
CA ALA A 71 28.53 -2.94 11.06
C ALA A 71 28.87 -2.66 9.59
N ALA A 72 27.94 -2.97 8.67
CA ALA A 72 28.13 -2.81 7.22
C ALA A 72 27.40 -1.57 6.65
N GLY A 73 26.77 -0.75 7.50
CA GLY A 73 25.95 0.37 7.08
C GLY A 73 24.62 0.43 7.82
N VAL A 74 23.67 1.20 7.29
CA VAL A 74 22.35 1.34 7.92
C VAL A 74 21.46 0.15 7.62
N GLU A 75 20.65 -0.25 8.60
CA GLU A 75 19.77 -1.40 8.54
C GLU A 75 18.32 -1.01 8.79
N LEU A 76 17.40 -1.64 8.07
CA LEU A 76 15.95 -1.49 8.25
C LEU A 76 15.45 -2.59 9.20
N HIS A 77 14.86 -2.18 10.30
CA HIS A 77 14.36 -3.06 11.36
C HIS A 77 12.87 -2.86 11.57
N ARG A 78 12.21 -3.90 12.10
CA ARG A 78 10.80 -3.80 12.52
C ARG A 78 10.61 -2.69 13.55
N ALA A 79 9.45 -2.04 13.55
CA ALA A 79 9.05 -1.11 14.60
C ALA A 79 9.08 -1.76 16.00
N ALA A 80 9.15 -0.91 17.03
CA ALA A 80 8.95 -1.35 18.41
C ALA A 80 7.52 -1.84 18.67
N ASP A 81 6.52 -1.26 18.00
CA ASP A 81 5.12 -1.71 17.98
C ASP A 81 4.92 -2.70 16.82
N PRO A 82 4.78 -4.02 17.08
CA PRO A 82 4.63 -5.02 16.02
C PRO A 82 3.31 -4.93 15.25
N GLU A 83 2.25 -4.41 15.86
CA GLU A 83 0.93 -4.26 15.20
C GLU A 83 0.94 -3.12 14.17
N ARG A 84 1.89 -2.21 14.32
CA ARG A 84 2.06 -1.05 13.44
C ARG A 84 3.26 -1.19 12.53
N ASP A 85 4.02 -2.28 12.61
CA ASP A 85 5.22 -2.46 11.80
C ASP A 85 4.94 -2.30 10.30
N GLN A 86 5.71 -1.41 9.68
CA GLN A 86 5.61 -1.12 8.25
C GLN A 86 6.85 -1.57 7.48
N SER A 87 7.75 -2.33 8.11
CA SER A 87 9.03 -2.75 7.50
C SER A 87 8.82 -3.49 6.19
N TRP A 88 7.76 -4.31 6.10
CA TRP A 88 7.39 -5.01 4.89
C TRP A 88 7.10 -4.05 3.72
N PHE A 89 6.43 -2.93 3.93
CA PHE A 89 6.15 -1.98 2.83
C PHE A 89 7.39 -1.23 2.34
N LEU A 90 8.48 -1.28 3.11
CA LEU A 90 9.74 -0.59 2.84
C LEU A 90 10.85 -1.56 2.40
N PHE A 91 10.53 -2.82 2.11
CA PHE A 91 11.54 -3.85 1.80
C PHE A 91 12.49 -3.48 0.65
N ALA A 92 12.02 -2.67 -0.30
CA ALA A 92 12.78 -2.27 -1.48
C ALA A 92 13.56 -0.96 -1.30
N THR A 93 13.59 -0.42 -0.07
CA THR A 93 14.39 0.77 0.23
C THR A 93 15.87 0.39 0.16
N THR A 94 16.63 1.08 -0.69
CA THR A 94 18.08 0.89 -0.81
C THR A 94 18.81 1.41 0.43
N THR A 95 20.04 0.93 0.67
CA THR A 95 20.88 1.38 1.78
C THR A 95 21.13 2.89 1.71
N GLU A 96 21.33 3.43 0.50
CA GLU A 96 21.59 4.84 0.24
C GLU A 96 20.36 5.71 0.55
N GLN A 97 19.17 5.25 0.16
CA GLN A 97 17.91 5.91 0.52
C GLN A 97 17.71 5.87 2.04
N LEU A 98 17.90 4.68 2.64
CA LEU A 98 17.74 4.46 4.07
C LEU A 98 18.70 5.32 4.91
N ALA A 99 19.92 5.57 4.42
CA ALA A 99 20.92 6.39 5.11
C ALA A 99 20.43 7.83 5.31
N PHE A 100 19.71 8.35 4.31
CA PHE A 100 19.13 9.69 4.29
C PHE A 100 17.81 9.80 5.06
N CYS A 101 17.13 8.69 5.36
CA CYS A 101 15.83 8.70 6.02
C CYS A 101 15.91 8.72 7.56
N ARG A 102 14.86 9.27 8.20
CA ARG A 102 14.60 9.21 9.65
C ARG A 102 13.17 8.73 9.90
N PHE A 103 13.01 7.92 10.94
CA PHE A 103 11.72 7.32 11.31
C PHE A 103 11.43 7.56 12.79
N PRO A 104 10.98 8.77 13.18
CA PRO A 104 10.80 9.13 14.58
C PRO A 104 9.80 8.23 15.33
N LEU A 105 8.86 7.62 14.61
CA LEU A 105 7.83 6.75 15.19
C LEU A 105 8.31 5.30 15.39
N GLY A 106 9.45 4.91 14.82
CA GLY A 106 9.94 3.53 14.86
C GLY A 106 10.21 2.97 16.25
N GLY A 107 10.62 3.82 17.20
CA GLY A 107 10.90 3.45 18.58
C GLY A 107 9.69 3.50 19.51
N MET A 108 8.52 3.93 19.03
CA MET A 108 7.34 4.10 19.85
C MET A 108 6.69 2.75 20.12
N ALA A 109 6.55 2.38 21.40
CA ALA A 109 6.03 1.06 21.79
C ALA A 109 4.53 0.88 21.49
N SER A 110 3.78 1.96 21.28
CA SER A 110 2.38 1.87 20.86
C SER A 110 1.88 3.12 20.15
N LYS A 111 0.83 2.97 19.34
CA LYS A 111 0.07 4.12 18.79
C LYS A 111 -0.46 5.06 19.88
N ALA A 112 -0.86 4.53 21.04
CA ALA A 112 -1.38 5.34 22.14
C ALA A 112 -0.32 6.35 22.62
N LEU A 113 0.94 5.94 22.72
CA LEU A 113 2.05 6.84 23.06
C LEU A 113 2.26 7.93 22.00
N VAL A 114 2.14 7.59 20.71
CA VAL A 114 2.23 8.58 19.62
C VAL A 114 1.11 9.62 19.72
N ARG A 115 -0.12 9.19 20.05
CA ARG A 115 -1.26 10.09 20.25
C ARG A 115 -1.09 10.95 21.50
N ALA A 116 -0.57 10.38 22.58
CA ALA A 116 -0.26 11.12 23.80
C ALA A 116 0.79 12.21 23.54
N GLU A 117 1.83 11.91 22.78
CA GLU A 117 2.84 12.89 22.39
C GLU A 117 2.26 13.98 21.48
N ALA A 118 1.42 13.60 20.51
CA ALA A 118 0.71 14.56 19.68
C ALA A 118 -0.20 15.49 20.52
N ALA A 119 -0.90 14.97 21.53
CA ALA A 119 -1.71 15.75 22.44
C ALA A 119 -0.87 16.68 23.33
N ARG A 120 0.25 16.17 23.86
CA ARG A 120 1.23 16.95 24.64
C ARG A 120 1.78 18.14 23.86
N LEU A 121 2.01 17.96 22.55
CA LEU A 121 2.46 18.98 21.62
C LEU A 121 1.33 19.89 21.09
N GLY A 122 0.08 19.67 21.51
CA GLY A 122 -1.08 20.44 21.05
C GLY A 122 -1.41 20.24 19.57
N LEU A 123 -1.08 19.08 18.99
CA LEU A 123 -1.32 18.80 17.58
C LEU A 123 -2.79 18.39 17.34
N PRO A 124 -3.51 19.02 16.40
CA PRO A 124 -4.93 18.74 16.15
C PRO A 124 -5.18 17.33 15.60
N VAL A 125 -4.13 16.64 15.15
CA VAL A 125 -4.20 15.29 14.57
C VAL A 125 -4.15 14.17 15.62
N ALA A 126 -4.02 14.50 16.92
CA ALA A 126 -3.91 13.50 18.00
C ALA A 126 -5.12 12.53 18.05
N ALA A 127 -6.32 13.04 17.77
CA ALA A 127 -7.56 12.26 17.74
C ALA A 127 -7.89 11.68 16.35
N LYS A 128 -7.22 12.13 15.28
CA LYS A 128 -7.53 11.73 13.90
C LYS A 128 -7.43 10.22 13.74
N ALA A 129 -8.43 9.61 13.10
CA ALA A 129 -8.38 8.20 12.72
C ALA A 129 -7.24 7.96 11.71
N ASP A 130 -6.61 6.80 11.78
CA ASP A 130 -5.58 6.45 10.81
C ASP A 130 -6.24 6.18 9.44
N SER A 131 -5.56 6.58 8.36
CA SER A 131 -5.96 6.15 7.02
C SER A 131 -5.93 4.62 6.95
N GLN A 132 -7.08 4.05 6.65
CA GLN A 132 -7.24 2.63 6.29
C GLN A 132 -7.36 2.54 4.76
N ASP A 133 -7.08 1.36 4.21
CA ASP A 133 -7.17 1.06 2.78
C ASP A 133 -6.19 1.83 1.86
N ILE A 134 -6.38 1.66 0.55
CA ILE A 134 -5.55 2.23 -0.50
C ILE A 134 -5.86 3.73 -0.61
N CYS A 135 -4.84 4.58 -0.55
CA CYS A 135 -5.01 6.04 -0.44
C CYS A 135 -5.80 6.69 -1.59
N PHE A 136 -5.83 6.09 -2.77
CA PHE A 136 -6.58 6.57 -3.94
C PHE A 136 -7.90 5.81 -4.17
N VAL A 137 -8.30 4.94 -3.24
CA VAL A 137 -9.56 4.19 -3.26
C VAL A 137 -10.26 4.32 -1.90
N PRO A 138 -10.74 5.52 -1.54
CA PRO A 138 -11.27 5.80 -0.20
C PRO A 138 -12.54 4.99 0.13
N ASP A 139 -13.34 4.63 -0.87
CA ASP A 139 -14.59 3.86 -0.68
C ASP A 139 -14.37 2.34 -0.72
N GLY A 140 -13.12 1.87 -0.84
CA GLY A 140 -12.79 0.44 -0.98
C GLY A 140 -13.23 -0.20 -2.32
N ARG A 141 -13.82 0.57 -3.24
CA ARG A 141 -14.31 0.10 -4.55
C ARG A 141 -13.23 0.09 -5.63
N TYR A 142 -12.13 -0.62 -5.39
CA TYR A 142 -11.01 -0.65 -6.34
C TYR A 142 -11.37 -1.33 -7.67
N ALA A 143 -12.32 -2.28 -7.66
CA ALA A 143 -12.85 -2.91 -8.87
C ALA A 143 -13.38 -1.88 -9.89
N ASP A 144 -14.08 -0.85 -9.41
CA ASP A 144 -14.63 0.20 -10.26
C ASP A 144 -13.54 1.13 -10.81
N LEU A 145 -12.42 1.26 -10.10
CA LEU A 145 -11.25 1.96 -10.61
C LEU A 145 -10.58 1.14 -11.72
N VAL A 146 -10.37 -0.16 -11.51
CA VAL A 146 -9.77 -1.03 -12.53
C VAL A 146 -10.64 -1.10 -13.78
N ALA A 147 -11.96 -1.32 -13.64
CA ALA A 147 -12.87 -1.38 -14.80
C ALA A 147 -12.88 -0.08 -15.62
N ARG A 148 -12.73 1.09 -14.98
CA ARG A 148 -12.62 2.37 -15.69
C ARG A 148 -11.29 2.54 -16.43
N LEU A 149 -10.19 2.05 -15.87
CA LEU A 149 -8.86 2.21 -16.45
C LEU A 149 -8.50 1.10 -17.44
N ARG A 150 -9.07 -0.10 -17.25
CA ARG A 150 -8.83 -1.33 -18.02
C ARG A 150 -10.16 -2.00 -18.35
N PRO A 151 -11.00 -1.38 -19.21
CA PRO A 151 -12.28 -1.94 -19.61
C PRO A 151 -12.12 -3.26 -20.39
N ASP A 152 -10.96 -3.48 -21.00
CA ASP A 152 -10.55 -4.72 -21.66
C ASP A 152 -10.44 -5.91 -20.71
N ALA A 153 -10.18 -5.66 -19.42
CA ALA A 153 -10.01 -6.69 -18.40
C ALA A 153 -11.33 -7.15 -17.74
N ASP A 154 -12.47 -6.51 -18.07
CA ASP A 154 -13.77 -6.80 -17.45
C ASP A 154 -14.61 -7.82 -18.26
N ALA A 155 -13.93 -8.78 -18.90
CA ALA A 155 -14.62 -9.80 -19.69
C ALA A 155 -15.22 -10.91 -18.80
N PRO A 156 -16.46 -11.35 -19.08
CA PRO A 156 -17.04 -12.51 -18.41
C PRO A 156 -16.32 -13.80 -18.80
N GLY A 157 -16.23 -14.74 -17.87
CA GLY A 157 -15.55 -16.01 -18.06
C GLY A 157 -16.17 -17.14 -17.23
N GLU A 158 -15.67 -18.35 -17.43
CA GLU A 158 -16.14 -19.54 -16.72
C GLU A 158 -15.37 -19.75 -15.42
N ILE A 159 -16.06 -20.16 -14.37
CA ILE A 159 -15.45 -20.59 -13.12
C ILE A 159 -15.34 -22.10 -13.20
N VAL A 160 -14.12 -22.64 -13.17
CA VAL A 160 -13.88 -24.07 -13.38
C VAL A 160 -13.21 -24.72 -12.18
N THR A 161 -13.52 -25.99 -11.94
CA THR A 161 -12.72 -26.82 -11.03
C THR A 161 -11.38 -27.15 -11.69
N ARG A 162 -10.41 -27.61 -10.90
CA ARG A 162 -9.15 -28.17 -11.43
C ARG A 162 -9.38 -29.33 -12.40
N ASP A 163 -10.47 -30.06 -12.24
CA ASP A 163 -10.85 -31.21 -13.08
C ASP A 163 -11.64 -30.78 -14.33
N GLY A 164 -11.76 -29.47 -14.60
CA GLY A 164 -12.41 -28.92 -15.78
C GLY A 164 -13.94 -28.81 -15.69
N VAL A 165 -14.53 -29.03 -14.52
CA VAL A 165 -15.98 -28.90 -14.33
C VAL A 165 -16.37 -27.43 -14.21
N VAL A 166 -17.23 -26.95 -15.11
CA VAL A 166 -17.77 -25.59 -15.05
C VAL A 166 -18.76 -25.47 -13.89
N LEU A 167 -18.43 -24.61 -12.92
CA LEU A 167 -19.26 -24.32 -11.74
C LEU A 167 -20.19 -23.13 -11.94
N GLY A 168 -19.94 -22.30 -12.95
CA GLY A 168 -20.71 -21.10 -13.25
C GLY A 168 -19.92 -20.10 -14.09
N ARG A 169 -20.43 -18.87 -14.19
CA ARG A 169 -19.78 -17.77 -14.91
C ARG A 169 -19.58 -16.56 -14.01
N HIS A 170 -18.46 -15.88 -14.21
CA HIS A 170 -18.18 -14.60 -13.59
C HIS A 170 -18.40 -13.45 -14.59
N ARG A 171 -18.70 -12.24 -14.08
CA ARG A 171 -19.04 -11.06 -14.90
C ARG A 171 -17.84 -10.17 -15.28
N GLY A 172 -16.61 -10.70 -15.23
CA GLY A 172 -15.40 -9.86 -15.23
C GLY A 172 -15.20 -9.09 -13.91
N GLY A 173 -14.02 -8.49 -13.73
CA GLY A 173 -13.69 -7.33 -12.88
C GLY A 173 -14.15 -7.21 -11.41
N ARG A 174 -14.97 -8.10 -10.87
CA ARG A 174 -15.39 -8.13 -9.46
C ARG A 174 -15.26 -9.52 -8.86
N ALA A 175 -15.17 -10.52 -9.73
CA ALA A 175 -15.04 -11.93 -9.39
C ALA A 175 -13.62 -12.48 -9.63
N LEU A 176 -12.84 -11.84 -10.52
CA LEU A 176 -11.43 -12.17 -10.76
C LEU A 176 -10.52 -11.61 -9.66
N TYR A 177 -10.86 -10.47 -9.06
CA TYR A 177 -10.00 -9.79 -8.07
C TYR A 177 -10.10 -10.37 -6.66
N GLY A 178 -10.72 -11.54 -6.50
CA GLY A 178 -10.71 -12.27 -5.24
C GLY A 178 -9.27 -12.70 -4.93
N ARG A 179 -8.78 -12.37 -3.74
CA ARG A 179 -7.48 -12.91 -3.29
C ARG A 179 -7.56 -14.44 -3.28
N PRO A 180 -6.46 -15.17 -3.54
CA PRO A 180 -6.40 -16.60 -3.25
C PRO A 180 -6.88 -16.87 -1.82
N GLY A 181 -7.95 -17.66 -1.66
CA GLY A 181 -8.58 -17.97 -0.36
C GLY A 181 -9.72 -17.02 0.07
N GLN A 182 -10.03 -15.97 -0.69
CA GLN A 182 -11.23 -15.18 -0.47
C GLN A 182 -12.45 -15.94 -0.99
N ALA A 183 -13.46 -16.16 -0.15
CA ALA A 183 -14.69 -16.80 -0.60
C ALA A 183 -15.29 -15.96 -1.75
N PRO A 184 -15.58 -16.56 -2.93
CA PRO A 184 -16.21 -15.81 -4.00
C PRO A 184 -17.52 -15.22 -3.47
N ARG A 185 -17.79 -13.95 -3.77
CA ARG A 185 -19.12 -13.37 -3.59
C ARG A 185 -20.05 -14.06 -4.58
N ARG A 186 -20.50 -15.27 -4.23
CA ARG A 186 -21.38 -16.10 -5.03
C ARG A 186 -22.71 -15.36 -5.15
N GLY A 187 -22.96 -14.75 -6.30
CA GLY A 187 -24.31 -14.41 -6.70
C GLY A 187 -25.12 -15.70 -6.85
N GLY A 188 -25.84 -16.09 -5.79
CA GLY A 188 -26.94 -17.05 -5.86
C GLY A 188 -26.65 -18.54 -6.05
N ALA A 189 -25.40 -19.01 -6.18
CA ALA A 189 -25.12 -20.45 -6.33
C ALA A 189 -24.62 -21.10 -5.03
N SER A 190 -25.57 -21.53 -4.19
CA SER A 190 -25.29 -22.19 -2.93
C SER A 190 -24.69 -23.60 -3.12
N ARG A 191 -23.70 -23.93 -2.27
CA ARG A 191 -23.32 -25.29 -1.82
C ARG A 191 -23.08 -26.36 -2.89
N ALA A 192 -21.83 -26.51 -3.31
CA ALA A 192 -21.20 -27.79 -3.63
C ALA A 192 -19.70 -27.55 -3.93
N ALA A 193 -18.90 -28.60 -3.71
CA ALA A 193 -17.46 -28.72 -3.95
C ALA A 193 -16.52 -28.03 -2.94
N SER A 194 -15.89 -28.88 -2.11
CA SER A 194 -14.70 -28.64 -1.28
C SER A 194 -13.40 -28.55 -2.11
N GLY A 195 -13.50 -28.28 -3.41
CA GLY A 195 -12.38 -28.17 -4.33
C GLY A 195 -11.84 -26.74 -4.42
N ARG A 196 -10.52 -26.60 -4.57
CA ARG A 196 -9.90 -25.33 -4.96
C ARG A 196 -10.45 -24.90 -6.32
N VAL A 197 -11.11 -23.76 -6.35
CA VAL A 197 -11.67 -23.13 -7.55
C VAL A 197 -10.56 -22.37 -8.27
N VAL A 198 -10.50 -22.49 -9.60
CA VAL A 198 -9.63 -21.68 -10.46
C VAL A 198 -10.55 -20.78 -11.29
N VAL A 199 -10.22 -19.49 -11.35
CA VAL A 199 -10.89 -18.49 -12.19
C VAL A 199 -9.94 -18.13 -13.31
#